data_AF-A0A842NH71-F1
#
_entry.id   AF-A0A842NH71-F1
#
_cell.length_a   1.000
_cell.length_b   1.000
_cell.length_c   1.000
_cell.angle_alpha   90.00
_cell.angle_beta   90.00
_cell.angle_gamma   90.00
#
_symmetry.space_group_name_H-M   'P 1'
#
loop_
_entity.id
_entity.type
_entity.pdbx_description
1 polymer ?
#
loop_
_entity_poly.entity_id
_entity_poly.type
_entity_poly.pdbx_seq_one_letter_code
_entity_poly.pdbx_strand_id
1 'polypeptide(L)'
;MGEGEVGEIQSKVVIRRNILRDVKYLMSKGLISEEEVYYLVKGFLKNYLKLNYEFTKDELFEELKNIYLPYNIRTDFFKFIDHIFLFEYSHAHYSDEELKSFLNEFRSYVDYLLTPSHEKKETGAKILLRKWSKRFFAKKLVVKEVVKEKTPLSLQSLTPVMANHIELNSLIEKVYYSLYNSDIDGASSLYKQAMTIYEGLSSEEKVIYYEPIITVYESIKKS
;
A
#
# COMPACT_ATOMS: atom_id res chain seq x y z
N MET A 1 2.64 1.08 26.41
CA MET A 1 1.48 1.20 25.51
C MET A 1 0.50 2.14 26.17
N GLY A 2 0.35 3.35 25.64
CA GLY A 2 -0.63 4.30 26.16
C GLY A 2 -2.05 3.82 25.84
N GLU A 3 -3.01 4.12 26.71
CA GLU A 3 -4.41 3.70 26.54
C GLU A 3 -5.00 4.08 25.16
N GLY A 4 -4.48 5.14 24.52
CA GLY A 4 -4.88 5.55 23.17
C GLY A 4 -4.51 4.57 22.04
N GLU A 5 -3.39 3.85 22.16
CA GLU A 5 -2.92 2.92 21.12
C GLU A 5 -3.80 1.65 21.07
N VAL A 6 -4.23 1.18 22.25
CA VAL A 6 -5.14 0.03 22.39
C VAL A 6 -6.51 0.35 21.79
N GLY A 7 -7.02 1.56 22.02
CA GLY A 7 -8.29 2.03 21.44
C GLY A 7 -8.27 2.11 19.91
N GLU A 8 -7.17 2.59 19.33
CA GLU A 8 -7.03 2.70 17.87
C GLU A 8 -6.99 1.30 17.19
N ILE A 9 -6.26 0.35 17.77
CA ILE A 9 -6.18 -1.02 17.26
C ILE A 9 -7.56 -1.69 17.29
N GLN A 10 -8.28 -1.58 18.42
CA GLN A 10 -9.63 -2.15 18.53
C GLN A 10 -10.60 -1.54 17.51
N SER A 11 -10.52 -0.22 17.30
CA SER A 11 -11.31 0.48 16.28
C SER A 11 -11.05 -0.07 14.88
N LYS A 12 -9.78 -0.24 14.48
CA LYS A 12 -9.42 -0.80 13.16
C LYS A 12 -9.92 -2.23 12.97
N VAL A 13 -9.86 -3.07 14.01
CA VAL A 13 -10.38 -4.45 13.97
C VAL A 13 -11.90 -4.47 13.76
N VAL A 14 -12.63 -3.59 14.43
CA VAL A 14 -14.09 -3.47 14.28
C VAL A 14 -14.45 -2.98 12.87
N ILE A 15 -13.80 -1.91 12.39
CA ILE A 15 -13.98 -1.38 11.04
C ILE A 15 -13.74 -2.49 10.01
N ARG A 16 -12.62 -3.23 10.14
CA ARG A 16 -12.27 -4.33 9.24
C ARG A 16 -13.34 -5.42 9.22
N ARG A 17 -13.82 -5.84 10.38
CA ARG A 17 -14.84 -6.90 10.47
C ARG A 17 -16.13 -6.48 9.78
N ASN A 18 -16.57 -5.25 10.02
CA ASN A 18 -17.81 -4.72 9.45
C ASN A 18 -17.70 -4.65 7.93
N ILE A 19 -16.64 -4.02 7.41
CA ILE A 19 -16.49 -3.87 5.95
C ILE A 19 -16.35 -5.21 5.23
N LEU A 20 -15.62 -6.19 5.81
CA LEU A 20 -15.49 -7.52 5.21
C LEU A 20 -16.80 -8.32 5.23
N ARG A 21 -17.66 -8.11 6.23
CA ARG A 21 -19.00 -8.68 6.26
C ARG A 21 -19.85 -8.08 5.14
N ASP A 22 -19.77 -6.77 4.95
CA ASP A 22 -20.58 -6.07 3.95
C ASP A 22 -20.10 -6.41 2.52
N VAL A 23 -18.79 -6.53 2.28
CA VAL A 23 -18.22 -7.10 1.04
C VAL A 23 -18.73 -8.52 0.81
N LYS A 24 -18.70 -9.39 1.83
CA LYS A 24 -19.17 -10.78 1.71
C LYS A 24 -20.66 -10.84 1.38
N TYR A 25 -21.45 -9.96 1.99
CA TYR A 25 -22.88 -9.83 1.70
C TYR A 25 -23.10 -9.47 0.23
N LEU A 26 -22.48 -8.41 -0.29
CA LEU A 26 -22.62 -8.03 -1.70
C LEU A 26 -22.17 -9.14 -2.65
N MET A 27 -21.05 -9.79 -2.38
CA MET A 27 -20.58 -10.92 -3.21
C MET A 27 -21.55 -12.11 -3.23
N SER A 28 -22.40 -12.26 -2.21
CA SER A 28 -23.40 -13.33 -2.14
C SER A 28 -24.73 -12.98 -2.83
N LYS A 29 -24.94 -11.71 -3.21
CA LYS A 29 -26.14 -11.30 -3.95
C LYS A 29 -26.10 -11.87 -5.36
N GLY A 30 -27.28 -12.15 -5.90
CA GLY A 30 -27.43 -12.57 -7.30
C GLY A 30 -27.17 -11.45 -8.30
N LEU A 31 -27.41 -10.20 -7.89
CA LEU A 31 -27.13 -8.99 -8.66
C LEU A 31 -26.58 -7.93 -7.71
N ILE A 32 -25.50 -7.29 -8.14
CA ILE A 32 -24.83 -6.16 -7.47
C ILE A 32 -24.98 -4.93 -8.37
N SER A 33 -25.29 -3.76 -7.80
CA SER A 33 -25.26 -2.50 -8.56
C SER A 33 -23.97 -1.71 -8.32
N GLU A 34 -23.62 -0.85 -9.28
CA GLU A 34 -22.52 0.10 -9.18
C GLU A 34 -22.66 0.98 -7.93
N GLU A 35 -23.88 1.44 -7.65
CA GLU A 35 -24.23 2.28 -6.51
C GLU A 35 -23.89 1.60 -5.16
N GLU A 36 -24.20 0.30 -5.02
CA GLU A 36 -23.87 -0.45 -3.81
C GLU A 36 -22.37 -0.55 -3.57
N VAL A 37 -21.59 -0.77 -4.64
CA VAL A 37 -20.13 -0.83 -4.55
C VAL A 37 -19.55 0.55 -4.24
N TYR A 38 -20.05 1.60 -4.89
CA TYR A 38 -19.63 2.98 -4.66
C TYR A 38 -19.82 3.39 -3.20
N TYR A 39 -21.04 3.24 -2.66
CA TYR A 39 -21.32 3.65 -1.29
C TYR A 39 -20.59 2.79 -0.25
N LEU A 40 -20.34 1.52 -0.53
CA LEU A 40 -19.52 0.67 0.33
C LEU A 40 -18.10 1.22 0.45
N VAL A 41 -17.45 1.52 -0.68
CA VAL A 41 -16.08 2.04 -0.72
C VAL A 41 -16.03 3.45 -0.11
N LYS A 42 -16.93 4.35 -0.50
CA LYS A 42 -17.00 5.72 0.04
C LYS A 42 -17.26 5.74 1.54
N GLY A 43 -18.18 4.91 2.02
CA GLY A 43 -18.49 4.75 3.44
C GLY A 43 -17.30 4.24 4.25
N PHE A 44 -16.55 3.27 3.69
CA PHE A 44 -15.31 2.81 4.30
C PHE A 44 -14.27 3.93 4.42
N LEU A 45 -14.00 4.66 3.34
CA LEU A 45 -12.99 5.73 3.32
C LEU A 45 -13.35 6.85 4.28
N LYS A 46 -14.63 7.25 4.31
CA LYS A 46 -15.16 8.21 5.28
C LYS A 46 -14.83 7.81 6.72
N ASN A 47 -15.11 6.55 7.06
CA ASN A 47 -14.88 6.02 8.41
C ASN A 47 -13.38 5.85 8.70
N TYR A 48 -12.60 5.37 7.74
CA TYR A 48 -11.16 5.15 7.89
C TYR A 48 -10.39 6.45 8.11
N LEU A 49 -10.73 7.48 7.35
CA LEU A 49 -10.14 8.83 7.43
C LEU A 49 -10.79 9.71 8.51
N LYS A 50 -11.85 9.23 9.16
CA LYS A 50 -12.65 9.97 10.17
C LYS A 50 -13.21 11.29 9.62
N LEU A 51 -13.65 11.29 8.36
CA LEU A 51 -14.26 12.46 7.72
C LEU A 51 -15.71 12.62 8.19
N ASN A 52 -16.04 13.77 8.74
CA ASN A 52 -17.39 14.10 9.22
C ASN A 52 -18.23 14.88 8.19
N TYR A 53 -17.74 15.05 6.96
CA TYR A 53 -18.40 15.75 5.86
C TYR A 53 -18.54 14.83 4.62
N GLU A 54 -19.22 15.31 3.58
CA GLU A 54 -19.19 14.68 2.26
C GLU A 54 -18.00 15.22 1.47
N PHE A 55 -17.15 14.34 0.97
CA PHE A 55 -15.94 14.70 0.25
C PHE A 55 -16.06 14.43 -1.24
N THR A 56 -15.38 15.27 -2.01
CA THR A 56 -15.08 15.10 -3.42
C THR A 56 -13.91 14.15 -3.62
N LYS A 57 -13.66 13.75 -4.88
CA LYS A 57 -12.51 12.92 -5.23
C LYS A 57 -11.18 13.59 -4.88
N ASP A 58 -11.06 14.88 -5.16
CA ASP A 58 -9.82 15.62 -4.97
C ASP A 58 -9.49 15.78 -3.47
N GLU A 59 -10.49 16.10 -2.64
CA GLU A 59 -10.35 16.15 -1.18
C GLU A 59 -9.91 14.80 -0.61
N LEU A 60 -10.53 13.71 -1.07
CA LEU A 60 -10.13 12.36 -0.69
C LEU A 60 -8.67 12.07 -1.04
N PHE A 61 -8.21 12.51 -2.21
CA PHE A 61 -6.83 12.28 -2.65
C PHE A 61 -5.83 13.04 -1.79
N GLU A 62 -6.13 14.29 -1.42
CA GLU A 62 -5.29 15.05 -0.49
C GLU A 62 -5.20 14.37 0.88
N GLU A 63 -6.30 13.87 1.42
CA GLU A 63 -6.30 13.13 2.69
C GLU A 63 -5.49 11.82 2.60
N LEU A 64 -5.62 11.10 1.49
CA LEU A 64 -4.88 9.84 1.27
C LEU A 64 -3.36 10.05 1.08
N LYS A 65 -2.89 11.22 0.65
CA LYS A 65 -1.44 11.53 0.57
C LYS A 65 -0.77 11.48 1.94
N ASN A 66 -1.52 11.82 3.00
CA ASN A 66 -1.03 11.81 4.38
C ASN A 66 -0.87 10.38 4.94
N ILE A 67 -1.39 9.37 4.25
CA ILE A 67 -1.24 7.97 4.63
C ILE A 67 -0.11 7.35 3.84
N TYR A 68 0.82 6.71 4.58
CA TYR A 68 1.89 5.95 3.96
C TYR A 68 1.36 4.70 3.27
N LEU A 69 1.50 4.68 1.95
CA LEU A 69 1.27 3.53 1.08
C LEU A 69 2.53 3.33 0.21
N PRO A 70 3.05 2.10 0.05
CA PRO A 70 4.07 1.79 -0.95
C PRO A 70 3.60 2.23 -2.33
N TYR A 71 4.49 2.73 -3.19
CA TYR A 71 4.08 3.36 -4.45
C TYR A 71 3.22 2.45 -5.34
N ASN A 72 3.56 1.16 -5.44
CA ASN A 72 2.77 0.21 -6.23
C ASN A 72 1.33 0.08 -5.69
N ILE A 73 1.19 -0.03 -4.37
CA ILE A 73 -0.13 -0.08 -3.73
C ILE A 73 -0.83 1.28 -3.87
N ARG A 74 -0.11 2.40 -3.72
CA ARG A 74 -0.66 3.75 -3.84
C ARG A 74 -1.19 4.02 -5.25
N THR A 75 -0.41 3.74 -6.28
CA THR A 75 -0.79 3.95 -7.67
C THR A 75 -1.95 3.05 -8.07
N ASP A 76 -1.92 1.77 -7.70
CA ASP A 76 -3.03 0.86 -7.99
C ASP A 76 -4.29 1.27 -7.21
N PHE A 77 -4.13 1.67 -5.94
CA PHE A 77 -5.22 2.14 -5.11
C PHE A 77 -5.85 3.43 -5.65
N PHE A 78 -5.05 4.40 -6.08
CA PHE A 78 -5.57 5.65 -6.66
C PHE A 78 -6.30 5.41 -7.98
N LYS A 79 -5.78 4.52 -8.84
CA LYS A 79 -6.51 4.07 -10.04
C LYS A 79 -7.83 3.38 -9.68
N PHE A 80 -7.82 2.53 -8.66
CA PHE A 80 -9.03 1.89 -8.15
C PHE A 80 -10.04 2.94 -7.66
N ILE A 81 -9.61 3.95 -6.89
CA ILE A 81 -10.50 5.02 -6.44
C ILE A 81 -11.02 5.84 -7.62
N ASP A 82 -10.17 6.19 -8.60
CA ASP A 82 -10.61 6.86 -9.82
C ASP A 82 -11.74 6.08 -10.51
N HIS A 83 -11.59 4.76 -10.66
CA HIS A 83 -12.63 3.90 -11.23
C HIS A 83 -13.91 3.88 -10.39
N ILE A 84 -13.82 3.82 -9.07
CA ILE A 84 -15.00 3.87 -8.20
C ILE A 84 -15.75 5.19 -8.36
N PHE A 85 -15.05 6.32 -8.46
CA PHE A 85 -15.70 7.62 -8.66
C PHE A 85 -16.31 7.77 -10.06
N LEU A 86 -15.88 6.97 -11.05
CA LEU A 86 -16.58 6.93 -12.34
C LEU A 86 -18.01 6.37 -12.20
N PHE A 87 -18.34 5.60 -11.16
CA PHE A 87 -19.71 5.09 -10.97
C PHE A 87 -20.71 6.22 -10.73
N GLU A 88 -20.27 7.34 -10.16
CA GLU A 88 -21.13 8.49 -9.88
C GLU A 88 -21.43 9.33 -11.13
N TYR A 89 -20.49 9.39 -12.06
CA TYR A 89 -20.55 10.33 -13.21
C TYR A 89 -20.64 9.66 -14.57
N SER A 90 -20.39 8.35 -14.67
CA SER A 90 -20.41 7.63 -15.94
C SER A 90 -21.73 6.89 -16.13
N HIS A 91 -22.17 6.80 -17.39
CA HIS A 91 -23.23 5.90 -17.81
C HIS A 91 -22.67 4.52 -18.21
N ALA A 92 -21.45 4.19 -17.77
CA ALA A 92 -20.86 2.89 -18.02
C ALA A 92 -21.62 1.83 -17.21
N HIS A 93 -22.01 0.75 -17.88
CA HIS A 93 -22.61 -0.40 -17.23
C HIS A 93 -21.54 -1.44 -16.96
N TYR A 94 -21.47 -1.92 -15.72
CA TYR A 94 -20.53 -2.96 -15.32
C TYR A 94 -21.28 -4.28 -15.16
N SER A 95 -20.67 -5.36 -15.64
CA SER A 95 -21.17 -6.71 -15.39
C SER A 95 -21.04 -7.08 -13.90
N ASP A 96 -21.88 -8.01 -13.45
CA ASP A 96 -21.82 -8.52 -12.07
C ASP A 96 -20.44 -9.14 -11.75
N GLU A 97 -19.80 -9.78 -12.74
CA GLU A 97 -18.44 -10.29 -12.64
C GLU A 97 -17.39 -9.18 -12.42
N GLU A 98 -17.51 -8.05 -13.12
CA GLU A 98 -16.63 -6.90 -12.95
C GLU A 98 -16.81 -6.28 -11.56
N LEU A 99 -18.05 -6.09 -11.12
CA LEU A 99 -18.35 -5.58 -9.78
C LEU A 99 -17.83 -6.50 -8.67
N LYS A 100 -17.94 -7.82 -8.84
CA LYS A 100 -17.31 -8.80 -7.94
C LYS A 100 -15.79 -8.72 -7.97
N SER A 101 -15.18 -8.43 -9.12
CA SER A 101 -13.74 -8.18 -9.23
C SER A 101 -13.34 -6.92 -8.44
N PHE A 102 -14.08 -5.81 -8.59
CA PHE A 102 -13.86 -4.59 -7.80
C PHE A 102 -13.96 -4.84 -6.30
N LEU A 103 -14.95 -5.60 -5.84
CA LEU A 103 -15.11 -5.95 -4.42
C LEU A 103 -13.94 -6.79 -3.87
N ASN A 104 -13.39 -7.69 -4.68
CA ASN A 104 -12.21 -8.47 -4.30
C ASN A 104 -10.93 -7.62 -4.25
N GLU A 105 -10.80 -6.67 -5.17
CA GLU A 105 -9.71 -5.71 -5.16
C GLU A 105 -9.79 -4.79 -3.94
N PHE A 106 -10.97 -4.24 -3.69
CA PHE A 106 -11.28 -3.43 -2.52
C PHE A 106 -10.94 -4.13 -1.21
N ARG A 107 -11.33 -5.41 -1.08
CA ARG A 107 -10.97 -6.26 0.07
C ARG A 107 -9.47 -6.31 0.30
N SER A 108 -8.67 -6.38 -0.76
CA SER A 108 -7.21 -6.42 -0.66
C SER A 108 -6.65 -5.10 -0.13
N TYR A 109 -7.23 -3.96 -0.52
CA TYR A 109 -6.87 -2.64 0.02
C TYR A 109 -7.31 -2.47 1.48
N VAL A 110 -8.51 -2.94 1.85
CA VAL A 110 -8.96 -2.94 3.25
C VAL A 110 -7.98 -3.72 4.13
N ASP A 111 -7.59 -4.92 3.69
CA ASP A 111 -6.61 -5.73 4.41
C ASP A 111 -5.29 -4.96 4.53
N TYR A 112 -4.82 -4.32 3.47
CA TYR A 112 -3.59 -3.53 3.50
C TYR A 112 -3.66 -2.33 4.47
N LEU A 113 -4.72 -1.52 4.38
CA LEU A 113 -4.92 -0.28 5.14
C LEU A 113 -5.13 -0.51 6.64
N LEU A 114 -5.73 -1.64 7.00
CA LEU A 114 -6.07 -1.99 8.38
C LEU A 114 -5.16 -3.03 9.02
N THR A 115 -4.17 -3.58 8.29
CA THR A 115 -3.19 -4.49 8.89
C THR A 115 -2.38 -3.74 9.95
N PRO A 116 -2.34 -4.21 11.21
CA PRO A 116 -1.55 -3.58 12.26
C PRO A 116 -0.08 -3.50 11.85
N SER A 117 0.50 -2.31 11.95
CA SER A 117 1.88 -1.97 11.53
C SER A 117 2.98 -2.85 12.15
N HIS A 118 2.66 -3.66 13.16
CA HIS A 118 3.61 -4.49 13.89
C HIS A 118 4.04 -5.76 13.14
N GLU A 119 3.37 -6.14 12.03
CA GLU A 119 3.72 -7.30 11.20
C GLU A 119 4.27 -6.93 9.80
N LYS A 120 4.73 -5.68 9.62
CA LYS A 120 5.10 -5.11 8.30
C LYS A 120 6.29 -5.76 7.56
N LYS A 121 6.88 -6.86 8.05
CA LYS A 121 7.96 -7.56 7.32
C LYS A 121 7.47 -8.62 6.34
N GLU A 122 6.25 -9.15 6.45
CA GLU A 122 5.85 -10.30 5.61
C GLU A 122 4.62 -10.07 4.70
N THR A 123 3.72 -9.16 5.05
CA THR A 123 2.38 -9.13 4.41
C THR A 123 2.38 -8.39 3.06
N GLY A 124 3.20 -7.34 2.90
CA GLY A 124 3.32 -6.62 1.63
C GLY A 124 3.84 -7.50 0.49
N ALA A 125 4.86 -8.31 0.78
CA ALA A 125 5.42 -9.28 -0.16
C ALA A 125 4.43 -10.43 -0.46
N LYS A 126 3.68 -10.93 0.54
CA LYS A 126 2.70 -12.02 0.35
C LYS A 126 1.52 -11.62 -0.54
N ILE A 127 1.05 -10.37 -0.49
CA ILE A 127 -0.04 -9.88 -1.36
C ILE A 127 0.46 -9.69 -2.81
N LEU A 128 1.66 -9.14 -2.99
CA LEU A 128 2.37 -9.04 -4.28
C LEU A 128 2.62 -10.42 -4.90
N LEU A 129 3.12 -11.38 -4.10
CA LEU A 129 3.37 -12.76 -4.50
C LEU A 129 2.08 -13.47 -4.93
N ARG A 130 0.91 -13.12 -4.39
CA ARG A 130 -0.36 -13.76 -4.78
C ARG A 130 -0.88 -13.30 -6.15
N LYS A 131 -0.55 -12.07 -6.57
CA LYS A 131 -0.82 -11.58 -7.94
C LYS A 131 0.23 -12.06 -8.95
N TRP A 132 1.50 -12.23 -8.54
CA TRP A 132 2.58 -12.73 -9.42
C TRP A 132 2.68 -14.27 -9.54
N SER A 133 2.34 -15.03 -8.49
CA SER A 133 2.41 -16.51 -8.49
C SER A 133 1.35 -17.20 -9.36
N LYS A 134 0.30 -16.48 -9.78
CA LYS A 134 -0.61 -16.98 -10.82
C LYS A 134 0.02 -16.95 -12.22
N ARG A 135 1.16 -16.28 -12.40
CA ARG A 135 1.89 -16.20 -13.69
C ARG A 135 3.24 -16.93 -13.71
N PHE A 136 3.85 -17.26 -12.56
CA PHE A 136 5.12 -17.99 -12.52
C PHE A 136 5.12 -19.12 -11.49
N PHE A 137 5.61 -20.27 -11.94
CA PHE A 137 5.52 -21.62 -11.41
C PHE A 137 5.86 -21.86 -9.93
N ALA A 138 5.37 -23.02 -9.46
CA ALA A 138 5.80 -23.78 -8.30
C ALA A 138 7.32 -23.78 -8.05
N LYS A 139 7.73 -23.34 -6.86
CA LYS A 139 8.73 -24.03 -6.02
C LYS A 139 8.78 -23.41 -4.63
N LYS A 140 8.88 -24.31 -3.65
CA LYS A 140 8.76 -24.10 -2.20
C LYS A 140 10.10 -23.64 -1.64
N LEU A 141 10.14 -22.52 -0.92
CA LEU A 141 11.27 -22.17 -0.06
C LEU A 141 10.78 -21.83 1.34
N VAL A 142 11.38 -22.52 2.31
CA VAL A 142 11.20 -22.40 3.76
C VAL A 142 12.23 -21.39 4.25
N VAL A 143 11.81 -20.36 4.96
CA VAL A 143 12.74 -19.43 5.64
C VAL A 143 12.39 -19.42 7.13
N LYS A 144 13.43 -19.62 7.95
CA LYS A 144 13.41 -19.65 9.42
C LYS A 144 13.45 -18.23 9.97
N GLU A 145 12.64 -17.96 10.99
CA GLU A 145 12.67 -16.73 11.80
C GLU A 145 13.89 -16.67 12.73
N VAL A 146 14.46 -15.46 12.88
CA VAL A 146 15.35 -15.09 14.00
C VAL A 146 14.82 -13.80 14.61
N VAL A 147 14.62 -13.84 15.93
CA VAL A 147 14.03 -12.81 16.82
C VAL A 147 15.12 -11.94 17.46
N LYS A 148 14.82 -10.65 17.69
CA LYS A 148 15.16 -9.74 18.84
C LYS A 148 15.26 -8.28 18.36
N GLU A 149 14.97 -7.20 19.10
CA GLU A 149 14.31 -6.83 20.37
C GLU A 149 14.22 -5.28 20.30
N LYS A 150 13.14 -4.63 20.75
CA LYS A 150 12.84 -3.20 20.48
C LYS A 150 13.03 -2.29 21.70
N THR A 151 13.68 -1.16 21.49
CA THR A 151 13.65 0.05 22.34
C THR A 151 12.53 1.00 21.84
N PRO A 152 11.77 1.69 22.71
CA PRO A 152 10.62 2.50 22.27
C PRO A 152 11.02 3.94 21.93
N LEU A 153 10.50 4.47 20.82
CA LEU A 153 10.65 5.87 20.42
C LEU A 153 9.28 6.56 20.28
N SER A 154 9.22 7.72 20.92
CA SER A 154 8.11 8.66 21.06
C SER A 154 7.83 9.42 19.75
N LEU A 155 6.54 9.65 19.45
CA LEU A 155 6.06 10.46 18.34
C LEU A 155 6.29 11.96 18.60
N GLN A 156 7.23 12.58 17.86
CA GLN A 156 7.24 14.01 17.58
C GLN A 156 7.76 14.21 16.15
N SER A 157 7.14 15.13 15.40
CA SER A 157 7.58 15.79 14.15
C SER A 157 8.56 15.01 13.26
N LEU A 158 8.17 14.67 12.01
CA LEU A 158 9.05 14.06 10.98
C LEU A 158 10.46 14.64 11.09
N THR A 159 11.33 13.91 11.77
CA THR A 159 12.72 14.32 11.92
C THR A 159 13.33 14.24 10.53
N PRO A 160 14.37 15.04 10.22
CA PRO A 160 15.08 14.95 8.93
C PRO A 160 15.48 13.50 8.59
N VAL A 161 15.70 12.67 9.60
CA VAL A 161 15.90 11.23 9.50
C VAL A 161 14.73 10.50 8.83
N MET A 162 13.48 10.70 9.28
CA MET A 162 12.32 10.05 8.65
C MET A 162 12.06 10.56 7.23
N ALA A 163 12.35 11.82 6.94
CA ALA A 163 12.25 12.37 5.58
C ALA A 163 13.21 11.66 4.62
N ASN A 164 14.48 11.46 5.03
CA ASN A 164 15.49 10.74 4.25
C ASN A 164 15.07 9.29 3.97
N HIS A 165 14.44 8.61 4.93
CA HIS A 165 13.93 7.25 4.74
C HIS A 165 12.79 7.16 3.72
N ILE A 166 11.87 8.13 3.75
CA ILE A 166 10.75 8.21 2.80
C ILE A 166 11.29 8.52 1.41
N GLU A 167 12.21 9.48 1.30
CA GLU A 167 12.81 9.88 0.03
C GLU A 167 13.66 8.76 -0.57
N LEU A 168 14.46 8.06 0.23
CA LEU A 168 15.28 6.94 -0.23
C LEU A 168 14.42 5.79 -0.79
N ASN A 169 13.35 5.42 -0.09
CA ASN A 169 12.40 4.42 -0.58
C ASN A 169 11.76 4.86 -1.91
N SER A 170 11.34 6.12 -1.99
CA SER A 170 10.76 6.70 -3.22
C SER A 170 11.75 6.65 -4.40
N LEU A 171 13.03 6.94 -4.16
CA LEU A 171 14.05 6.85 -5.21
C LEU A 171 14.30 5.41 -5.66
N ILE A 172 14.46 4.47 -4.72
CA ILE A 172 14.63 3.04 -5.03
C ILE A 172 13.45 2.53 -5.89
N GLU A 173 12.23 2.89 -5.53
CA GLU A 173 11.03 2.53 -6.29
C GLU A 173 11.03 3.14 -7.71
N LYS A 174 11.39 4.42 -7.86
CA LYS A 174 11.51 5.07 -9.17
C LYS A 174 12.58 4.41 -10.04
N VAL A 175 13.69 3.93 -9.46
CA VAL A 175 14.70 3.19 -10.21
C VAL A 175 14.10 1.93 -10.84
N TYR A 176 13.38 1.13 -10.07
CA TYR A 176 12.72 -0.08 -10.60
C TYR A 176 11.70 0.27 -11.69
N TYR A 177 10.98 1.38 -11.57
CA TYR A 177 10.06 1.85 -12.61
C TYR A 177 10.80 2.23 -13.91
N SER A 178 11.92 2.94 -13.83
CA SER A 178 12.73 3.26 -15.01
C SER A 178 13.30 1.99 -15.66
N LEU A 179 13.82 1.04 -14.87
CA LEU A 179 14.28 -0.26 -15.37
C LEU A 179 13.18 -1.04 -16.09
N TYR A 180 11.97 -1.07 -15.53
CA TYR A 180 10.82 -1.74 -16.15
C TYR A 180 10.48 -1.15 -17.53
N ASN A 181 10.63 0.16 -17.69
CA ASN A 181 10.40 0.85 -18.97
C ASN A 181 11.64 0.85 -19.89
N SER A 182 12.68 0.07 -19.56
CA SER A 182 13.96 0.05 -20.29
C SER A 182 14.69 1.40 -20.34
N ASP A 183 14.36 2.32 -19.44
CA ASP A 183 15.03 3.62 -19.27
C ASP A 183 16.23 3.46 -18.32
N ILE A 184 17.33 2.92 -18.84
CA ILE A 184 18.52 2.60 -18.05
C ILE A 184 19.25 3.86 -17.57
N ASP A 185 19.25 4.92 -18.37
CA ASP A 185 19.87 6.21 -18.02
C ASP A 185 19.11 6.89 -16.87
N GLY A 186 17.77 6.91 -16.93
CA GLY A 186 16.93 7.42 -15.85
C GLY A 186 17.10 6.60 -14.57
N ALA A 187 17.11 5.27 -14.67
CA ALA A 187 17.36 4.36 -13.55
C ALA A 187 18.72 4.64 -12.90
N SER A 188 19.78 4.82 -13.70
CA SER A 188 21.13 5.12 -13.22
C SER A 188 21.22 6.47 -12.51
N SER A 189 20.52 7.49 -13.02
CA SER A 189 20.46 8.82 -12.39
C SER A 189 19.75 8.78 -11.04
N LEU A 190 18.61 8.09 -10.97
CA LEU A 190 17.84 7.92 -9.73
C LEU A 190 18.61 7.11 -8.68
N TYR A 191 19.34 6.07 -9.10
CA TYR A 191 20.17 5.27 -8.21
C TYR A 191 21.30 6.09 -7.59
N LYS A 192 21.94 6.98 -8.36
CA LYS A 192 22.95 7.90 -7.82
C LYS A 192 22.37 8.82 -6.75
N GLN A 193 21.16 9.34 -6.97
CA GLN A 193 20.46 10.15 -5.95
C GLN A 193 20.15 9.32 -4.70
N ALA A 194 19.68 8.08 -4.87
CA ALA A 194 19.43 7.17 -3.76
C ALA A 194 20.71 6.90 -2.96
N MET A 195 21.84 6.70 -3.66
CA MET A 195 23.15 6.49 -3.03
C MET A 195 23.60 7.70 -2.20
N THR A 196 23.38 8.93 -2.67
CA THR A 196 23.70 10.14 -1.88
C THR A 196 22.94 10.17 -0.55
N ILE A 197 21.65 9.84 -0.56
CA ILE A 197 20.84 9.79 0.67
C ILE A 197 21.31 8.62 1.56
N TYR A 198 21.52 7.44 0.96
CA TYR A 198 22.00 6.25 1.66
C TYR A 198 23.34 6.47 2.36
N GLU A 199 24.29 7.15 1.70
CA GLU A 199 25.60 7.47 2.27
C GLU A 199 25.50 8.40 3.47
N GLY A 200 24.51 9.30 3.49
CA GLY A 200 24.20 10.19 4.61
C GLY A 200 23.52 9.52 5.81
N LEU A 201 23.08 8.26 5.69
CA LEU A 201 22.49 7.50 6.79
C LEU A 201 23.53 7.00 7.80
N SER A 202 23.10 6.80 9.04
CA SER A 202 23.90 6.15 10.07
C SER A 202 24.18 4.68 9.73
N SER A 203 25.19 4.07 10.35
CA SER A 203 25.56 2.67 10.11
C SER A 203 24.41 1.69 10.41
N GLU A 204 23.60 1.98 11.42
CA GLU A 204 22.45 1.16 11.82
C GLU A 204 21.33 1.21 10.78
N GLU A 205 21.07 2.41 10.24
CA GLU A 205 20.08 2.64 9.19
C GLU A 205 20.50 2.04 7.86
N LYS A 206 21.79 2.12 7.51
CA LYS A 206 22.35 1.52 6.29
C LYS A 206 22.05 0.02 6.20
N VAL A 207 22.05 -0.70 7.32
CA VAL A 207 21.71 -2.14 7.35
C VAL A 207 20.31 -2.40 6.78
N ILE A 208 19.35 -1.49 7.00
CA ILE A 208 17.97 -1.63 6.52
C ILE A 208 17.90 -1.54 4.99
N TYR A 209 18.74 -0.69 4.39
CA TYR A 209 18.69 -0.34 2.97
C TYR A 209 19.78 -1.00 2.12
N TYR A 210 20.73 -1.69 2.75
CA TYR A 210 21.86 -2.33 2.07
C TYR A 210 21.40 -3.31 0.98
N GLU A 211 20.47 -4.21 1.31
CA GLU A 211 19.96 -5.18 0.35
C GLU A 211 19.18 -4.50 -0.80
N PRO A 212 18.21 -3.60 -0.54
CA PRO A 212 17.52 -2.89 -1.62
C PRO A 212 18.47 -2.14 -2.56
N ILE A 213 19.48 -1.46 -2.02
CA ILE A 213 20.46 -0.69 -2.80
C ILE A 213 21.31 -1.61 -3.67
N ILE A 214 21.81 -2.72 -3.14
CA ILE A 214 22.58 -3.69 -3.92
C ILE A 214 21.74 -4.36 -5.00
N THR A 215 20.51 -4.73 -4.68
CA THR A 215 19.61 -5.37 -5.65
C THR A 215 19.29 -4.42 -6.81
N VAL A 216 19.10 -3.13 -6.53
CA VAL A 216 18.97 -2.10 -7.58
C VAL A 216 20.25 -2.01 -8.43
N TYR A 217 21.42 -1.92 -7.79
CA TYR A 217 22.70 -1.83 -8.49
C TYR A 217 22.93 -3.01 -9.43
N GLU A 218 22.69 -4.24 -8.95
CA GLU A 218 22.82 -5.44 -9.77
C GLU A 218 21.83 -5.46 -10.93
N SER A 219 20.62 -4.95 -10.72
CA SER A 219 19.58 -4.88 -11.76
C SER A 219 19.98 -3.91 -12.88
N ILE A 220 20.52 -2.75 -12.51
CA ILE A 220 21.08 -1.79 -13.49
C ILE A 220 22.25 -2.41 -14.25
N LYS A 221 23.18 -3.09 -13.55
CA LYS A 221 24.39 -3.65 -14.17
C LYS A 221 24.11 -4.81 -15.14
N LYS A 222 23.03 -5.56 -14.92
CA LYS A 222 22.62 -6.69 -15.76
C LYS A 222 21.79 -6.27 -16.98
N SER A 223 21.23 -5.06 -16.96
CA SER A 223 20.42 -4.49 -18.05
C SER A 223 21.32 -3.86 -19.11
#